data_AF-A0A2M9CH54-F1
#
_entry.id   AF-A0A2M9CH54-F1
#
_cell.length_a   1.000
_cell.length_b   1.000
_cell.length_c   1.000
_cell.angle_alpha   90.00
_cell.angle_beta   90.00
_cell.angle_gamma   90.00
#
_symmetry.space_group_name_H-M   'P 1'
#
loop_
_entity.id
_entity.type
_entity.pdbx_description
1 polymer ?
#
loop_
_entity_poly.entity_id
_entity_poly.type
_entity_poly.pdbx_seq_one_letter_code
_entity_poly.pdbx_strand_id
1 'polypeptide(L)' 'MTDERPYVRIRRGSPTPEEQAAVIAVMAAALEEAANGRQPVAERSVSAWERNQRVLRTPLMPGPGAWRSFG' A
#
# COMPACT_ATOMS: atom_id res chain seq x y z
N MET A 1 7.34 -16.77 -22.43
CA MET A 1 7.61 -16.11 -21.14
C MET A 1 7.78 -14.63 -21.42
N THR A 2 6.78 -13.81 -21.13
CA THR A 2 6.89 -12.35 -21.23
C THR A 2 7.99 -11.88 -20.29
N ASP A 3 8.98 -11.18 -20.83
CA ASP A 3 10.04 -10.54 -20.07
C ASP A 3 9.41 -9.37 -19.30
N GLU A 4 8.94 -9.63 -18.08
CA GLU A 4 8.34 -8.64 -17.19
C GLU A 4 9.43 -7.78 -16.52
N ARG A 5 10.34 -7.23 -17.34
CA ARG A 5 11.34 -6.30 -16.82
C ARG A 5 10.63 -5.06 -16.32
N PRO A 6 10.76 -4.71 -15.03
CA PRO A 6 10.18 -3.48 -14.53
C PRO A 6 10.79 -2.32 -15.30
N TYR A 7 9.94 -1.57 -16.02
CA TYR A 7 10.36 -0.41 -16.80
C TYR A 7 9.75 0.86 -16.20
N VAL A 8 10.57 1.89 -16.04
CA VAL A 8 10.16 3.22 -15.56
C VAL A 8 10.10 4.16 -16.75
N ARG A 9 8.97 4.87 -16.92
CA ARG A 9 8.79 5.87 -18.00
C ARG A 9 8.49 7.24 -17.41
N ILE A 10 9.30 8.22 -17.76
CA ILE A 10 9.06 9.62 -17.45
C ILE A 10 7.98 10.17 -18.38
N ARG A 11 6.85 10.61 -17.82
CA ARG A 11 5.71 11.15 -18.59
C ARG A 11 5.83 12.64 -18.89
N ARG A 12 6.63 13.38 -18.12
CA ARG A 12 6.78 14.83 -18.22
C ARG A 12 8.15 15.28 -17.69
N GLY A 13 8.71 16.33 -18.29
CA GLY A 13 10.03 16.88 -17.95
C GLY A 13 11.16 16.22 -18.77
N SER A 14 12.34 16.84 -18.72
CA SER A 14 13.56 16.35 -19.37
C SER A 14 14.72 16.37 -18.35
N PRO A 15 14.74 15.44 -17.38
CA PRO A 15 15.78 15.42 -16.37
C PRO A 15 17.14 15.16 -17.01
N THR A 16 18.19 15.63 -16.35
CA THR A 16 19.55 15.26 -16.74
C THR A 16 19.77 13.75 -16.46
N PRO A 17 20.79 13.13 -17.08
CA PRO A 17 21.14 11.74 -16.81
C PRO A 17 21.37 11.47 -15.32
N GLU A 18 21.96 12.42 -14.60
CA GLU A 18 22.25 12.32 -13.17
C GLU A 18 20.97 12.32 -12.33
N GLU A 19 20.03 13.22 -12.64
CA GLU A 19 18.73 13.29 -11.97
C GLU A 19 17.92 12.02 -12.22
N GLN A 20 17.94 11.50 -13.45
CA GLN A 20 17.28 10.24 -13.78
C GLN A 20 17.88 9.07 -13.00
N ALA A 21 19.22 8.99 -12.92
CA ALA A 21 19.90 7.95 -12.16
C ALA A 21 19.57 8.02 -10.67
N ALA A 22 19.51 9.23 -10.10
CA ALA A 22 19.17 9.44 -8.69
C ALA A 22 17.77 8.92 -8.36
N VAL A 23 16.76 9.24 -9.19
CA VAL A 23 15.39 8.75 -9.00
C VAL A 23 15.32 7.22 -9.07
N ILE A 24 16.00 6.61 -10.04
CA ILE A 24 16.05 5.15 -10.18
C ILE A 24 16.70 4.51 -8.95
N ALA A 25 17.81 5.07 -8.45
CA ALA A 25 18.49 4.56 -7.26
C ALA A 25 17.58 4.62 -6.01
N VAL A 26 16.87 5.72 -5.81
CA VAL A 26 15.91 5.87 -4.69
C VAL A 26 14.76 4.87 -4.81
N MET A 27 14.20 4.69 -6.01
CA MET A 27 13.14 3.72 -6.24
C MET A 27 13.61 2.28 -6.00
N ALA A 28 14.82 1.93 -6.46
CA ALA A 28 15.40 0.61 -6.25
C ALA A 28 15.58 0.32 -4.75
N ALA A 29 16.15 1.26 -3.99
CA ALA A 29 16.30 1.14 -2.55
C ALA A 29 14.93 1.00 -1.84
N ALA A 30 13.93 1.80 -2.22
CA ALA A 30 12.59 1.70 -1.64
C ALA A 30 11.91 0.35 -1.92
N LEU A 31 12.14 -0.23 -3.11
CA LEU A 31 11.63 -1.55 -3.46
C LEU A 31 12.33 -2.67 -2.70
N GLU A 32 13.64 -2.57 -2.51
CA GLU A 32 14.41 -3.51 -1.68
C GLU A 32 13.93 -3.47 -0.22
N GLU A 33 13.74 -2.28 0.35
CA GLU A 33 13.17 -2.12 1.69
C GLU A 33 11.74 -2.67 1.78
N ALA A 34 10.89 -2.46 0.77
CA ALA A 34 9.54 -3.04 0.76
C ALA A 34 9.55 -4.57 0.63
N ALA A 35 10.52 -5.14 -0.10
CA ALA A 35 10.69 -6.58 -0.22
C ALA A 35 11.20 -7.20 1.09
N ASN A 36 12.16 -6.55 1.75
CA ASN A 36 12.76 -6.98 3.02
C ASN A 36 11.84 -6.71 4.22
N GLY A 37 11.01 -5.66 4.14
CA GLY A 37 10.01 -5.27 5.14
C GLY A 37 8.80 -6.19 5.19
N ARG A 38 8.69 -7.17 4.29
CA ARG A 38 7.86 -8.37 4.52
C ARG A 38 8.53 -9.25 5.57
N GLN A 39 8.65 -8.76 6.79
CA GLN A 39 8.52 -9.67 7.92
C GLN A 39 7.20 -10.42 7.72
N PRO A 40 7.13 -11.74 7.98
CA PRO A 40 5.83 -12.40 8.05
C PRO A 40 4.98 -11.51 8.93
N VAL A 41 3.83 -11.05 8.42
CA VAL A 41 2.90 -10.23 9.18
C VAL A 41 2.76 -10.95 10.50
N ALA A 42 3.42 -10.46 11.56
CA ALA A 42 3.28 -11.03 12.87
C ALA A 42 1.79 -11.02 13.07
N GLU A 43 1.19 -12.22 13.22
CA GLU A 43 -0.26 -12.39 13.28
C GLU A 43 -0.81 -11.22 14.06
N ARG A 44 -1.51 -10.32 13.35
CA ARG A 44 -1.72 -8.96 13.85
C ARG A 44 -2.33 -9.11 15.22
N SER A 45 -1.60 -8.74 16.27
CA SER A 45 -2.10 -8.93 17.61
C SER A 45 -3.37 -8.11 17.73
N VAL A 46 -4.47 -8.78 18.09
CA VAL A 46 -5.80 -8.18 18.13
C VAL A 46 -5.72 -6.89 18.94
N SER A 47 -6.01 -5.77 18.29
CA SER A 47 -5.80 -4.46 18.90
C SER A 47 -6.66 -4.31 20.16
N ALA A 48 -6.27 -3.44 21.10
CA ALA A 48 -7.09 -3.21 22.29
C ALA A 48 -8.50 -2.71 21.95
N TRP A 49 -8.64 -1.97 20.84
CA TRP A 49 -9.91 -1.52 20.32
C TRP A 49 -10.75 -2.68 19.79
N GLU A 50 -10.14 -3.58 19.00
CA GLU A 50 -10.78 -4.78 18.44
C GLU A 50 -11.20 -5.78 19.53
N ARG A 51 -10.39 -5.94 20.59
CA ARG A 51 -10.76 -6.76 21.77
C ARG A 51 -11.93 -6.19 22.56
N ASN A 52 -12.10 -4.87 22.56
CA ASN A 52 -13.14 -4.18 23.32
C ASN A 52 -14.30 -3.69 22.43
N GLN A 53 -14.34 -4.12 21.15
CA GLN A 53 -15.50 -3.87 20.32
C GLN A 53 -16.68 -4.65 20.91
N ARG A 54 -17.66 -3.91 21.42
CA ARG A 54 -18.94 -4.50 21.81
C ARG A 54 -19.60 -5.07 20.57
N VAL A 55 -20.17 -6.27 20.70
CA VAL A 55 -20.95 -6.90 19.65
C VAL A 55 -22.05 -5.93 19.21
N LEU A 56 -21.98 -5.48 17.96
CA LEU A 56 -23.07 -4.73 17.36
C LEU A 56 -24.27 -5.66 17.23
N ARG A 57 -25.46 -5.20 17.60
CA ARG A 57 -26.69 -5.98 17.40
C ARG A 57 -26.92 -6.32 15.92
N THR A 58 -26.38 -5.49 15.02
CA THR A 58 -26.49 -5.66 13.58
C THR A 58 -25.13 -5.38 12.94
N PRO A 59 -24.60 -6.31 12.11
CA PRO A 59 -23.36 -6.09 11.37
C PRO A 59 -23.47 -4.89 10.42
N LEU A 60 -22.46 -4.02 10.41
CA LEU A 60 -22.36 -2.93 9.43
C LEU A 60 -21.80 -3.50 8.13
N MET A 61 -22.58 -3.45 7.05
CA MET A 61 -22.14 -3.88 5.72
C MET A 61 -21.55 -2.67 4.97
N PRO A 62 -20.23 -2.65 4.70
CA PRO A 62 -19.64 -1.58 3.91
C PRO A 62 -20.12 -1.70 2.45
N GLY A 63 -20.53 -0.57 1.86
CA GLY A 63 -20.96 -0.52 0.47
C GLY A 63 -21.28 0.90 0.01
N PRO A 64 -21.38 1.15 -1.31
CA PRO A 64 -21.80 2.43 -1.84
C PRO A 64 -23.14 2.85 -1.22
N GLY A 65 -23.18 4.04 -0.59
CA GLY A 65 -24.40 4.55 0.06
C GLY A 65 -24.67 4.04 1.48
N ALA A 66 -23.93 3.04 1.99
CA ALA A 66 -24.13 2.49 3.34
C ALA A 66 -23.93 3.52 4.47
N TRP A 67 -23.16 4.58 4.21
CA TRP A 67 -22.93 5.67 5.17
C TRP A 67 -24.05 6.73 5.19
N ARG A 68 -25.00 6.66 4.24
CA ARG A 68 -26.11 7.61 4.09
C ARG A 68 -27.47 7.05 4.52
N SER A 69 -27.53 5.79 4.94
CA SER A 69 -28.79 5.13 5.34
C SER A 69 -29.20 5.36 6.79
N PHE A 70 -28.49 6.23 7.52
CA PHE A 70 -28.89 6.67 8.86
C PHE A 70 -29.68 7.98 8.72
N GLY A 71 -31.01 7.84 8.63
CA GLY A 71 -32.00 8.92 8.68
C GLY A 71 -33.05 8.58 9.72
#